data_AF-A0A7J2PWA9-F1
#
_entry.id   AF-A0A7J2PWA9-F1
#
_cell.length_a   1.000
_cell.length_b   1.000
_cell.length_c   1.000
_cell.angle_alpha   90.00
_cell.angle_beta   90.00
_cell.angle_gamma   90.00
#
_symmetry.space_group_name_H-M   'P 1'
#
loop_
_entity.id
_entity.type
_entity.pdbx_description
1 polymer ?
#
loop_
_entity_poly.entity_id
_entity_poly.type
_entity_poly.pdbx_seq_one_letter_code
_entity_poly.pdbx_strand_id
1 'polypeptide(L)' 'MSIAGFGADALSIATVRVQEVIDTGADIFATSCVFCKYNFLDTKEEMGADIEILNIEDTIVDLL' A
#
# COMPACT_ATOMS: atom_id res chain seq x y z
N MET A 1 -10.47 -6.89 2.22
CA MET A 1 -11.70 -6.23 2.70
C MET A 1 -11.38 -4.76 2.90
N SER A 2 -11.73 -3.89 1.94
CA SER A 2 -11.42 -2.47 2.07
C SER A 2 -12.21 -1.80 3.21
N ILE A 3 -11.48 -1.08 4.06
CA ILE A 3 -11.93 -0.53 5.35
C ILE A 3 -12.45 0.92 5.25
N ALA A 4 -12.47 1.50 4.05
CA ALA A 4 -13.13 2.78 3.82
C ALA A 4 -14.63 2.52 3.57
N GLY A 5 -15.51 3.43 3.99
CA GLY A 5 -16.98 3.33 3.78
C GLY A 5 -17.43 3.14 2.32
N PHE A 6 -16.49 3.20 1.37
CA PHE A 6 -16.63 2.89 -0.06
C PHE A 6 -15.55 1.87 -0.48
N GLY A 7 -15.72 0.61 -0.07
CA GLY A 7 -14.65 -0.39 -0.18
C GLY A 7 -14.19 -0.70 -1.62
N ALA A 8 -15.13 -0.76 -2.57
CA ALA A 8 -14.79 -0.99 -3.98
C ALA A 8 -13.97 0.16 -4.58
N ASP A 9 -14.38 1.40 -4.30
CA ASP A 9 -13.67 2.59 -4.78
C ASP A 9 -12.28 2.68 -4.17
N ALA A 10 -12.18 2.44 -2.86
CA ALA A 10 -10.89 2.47 -2.16
C ALA A 10 -9.93 1.39 -2.65
N LEU A 11 -10.43 0.18 -2.95
CA LEU A 11 -9.62 -0.86 -3.59
C LEU A 11 -9.18 -0.45 -5.00
N SER A 12 -10.09 0.09 -5.82
CA SER A 12 -9.75 0.54 -7.18
C SER A 12 -8.66 1.63 -7.19
N ILE A 13 -8.73 2.57 -6.24
CA ILE A 13 -7.73 3.62 -6.07
C ILE A 13 -6.42 3.01 -5.60
N ALA A 14 -6.47 2.07 -4.66
CA ALA A 14 -5.28 1.37 -4.16
C ALA A 14 -4.55 0.60 -5.28
N THR A 15 -5.28 -0.09 -6.17
CA THR A 15 -4.72 -0.75 -7.36
C THR A 15 -3.94 0.21 -8.24
N VAL A 16 -4.52 1.38 -8.55
CA VAL A 16 -3.82 2.38 -9.37
C VAL A 16 -2.53 2.84 -8.69
N ARG A 17 -2.56 3.11 -7.38
CA ARG A 17 -1.39 3.60 -6.65
C ARG A 17 -0.29 2.55 -6.52
N VAL A 18 -0.66 1.30 -6.25
CA VAL A 18 0.32 0.20 -6.18
C VAL A 18 0.97 -0.02 -7.55
N GLN A 19 0.20 0.03 -8.64
CA GLN A 19 0.76 -0.08 -9.98
C GLN A 19 1.71 1.06 -10.31
N GLU A 20 1.35 2.32 -9.99
CA GLU A 20 2.24 3.47 -10.19
C GLU A 20 3.59 3.28 -9.46
N VAL A 21 3.57 2.77 -8.22
CA VAL A 21 4.80 2.51 -7.45
C VAL A 21 5.65 1.43 -8.11
N ILE A 22 5.03 0.31 -8.54
CA ILE A 22 5.73 -0.76 -9.27
C ILE A 22 6.37 -0.21 -10.55
N ASP A 23 5.63 0.62 -11.30
CA ASP A 23 6.11 1.21 -12.56
C ASP A 23 7.31 2.15 -12.35
N THR A 24 7.47 2.71 -11.14
CA THR A 24 8.67 3.51 -10.80
C THR A 24 9.92 2.66 -10.55
N GLY A 25 9.76 1.35 -10.30
CA GLY A 25 10.84 0.47 -9.87
C GLY A 25 11.26 0.66 -8.40
N ALA A 26 10.38 1.21 -7.57
CA ALA A 26 10.62 1.34 -6.13
C ALA A 26 10.52 -0.03 -5.44
N ASP A 27 11.33 -0.24 -4.40
CA ASP A 27 11.29 -1.44 -3.56
C ASP A 27 10.30 -1.29 -2.38
N ILE A 28 10.07 -0.05 -1.92
CA ILE A 28 9.29 0.26 -0.71
C ILE A 28 8.24 1.34 -1.01
N PHE A 29 6.99 1.07 -0.62
CA PHE A 29 5.87 2.01 -0.58
C PHE A 29 5.53 2.36 0.88
N ALA A 30 5.97 3.53 1.33
CA ALA A 30 5.64 4.04 2.67
C ALA A 30 4.40 4.95 2.67
N THR A 31 3.54 4.84 3.70
CA THR A 31 2.37 5.70 3.89
C THR A 31 2.20 6.15 5.34
N SER A 32 1.68 7.35 5.58
CA SER A 32 1.34 7.84 6.93
C SER A 32 -0.07 7.44 7.37
N CYS A 33 -0.85 6.80 6.50
CA CYS A 33 -2.23 6.45 6.76
C CYS A 33 -2.38 4.94 6.94
N VAL A 34 -2.65 4.52 8.17
CA VAL A 34 -2.84 3.10 8.54
C VAL A 34 -3.93 2.43 7.72
N PHE A 35 -5.01 3.14 7.38
CA PHE A 35 -6.08 2.57 6.55
C PHE A 35 -5.64 2.36 5.10
N CYS A 36 -4.86 3.30 4.56
CA CYS A 36 -4.30 3.15 3.21
C CYS A 36 -3.33 1.97 3.15
N LYS A 37 -2.49 1.77 4.17
CA LYS A 37 -1.60 0.60 4.26
C LYS A 37 -2.37 -0.70 4.06
N TYR A 38 -3.47 -0.90 4.78
CA TYR A 38 -4.29 -2.10 4.61
C TYR A 38 -4.92 -2.23 3.22
N ASN A 39 -5.43 -1.14 2.62
CA ASN A 39 -5.95 -1.21 1.25
C ASN A 39 -4.84 -1.57 0.23
N PHE A 40 -3.63 -1.05 0.42
CA PHE A 40 -2.49 -1.39 -0.43
C PHE A 40 -2.01 -2.83 -0.20
N LEU A 41 -2.05 -3.33 1.04
CA LEU A 41 -1.73 -4.72 1.36
C LEU A 41 -2.72 -5.70 0.72
N ASP A 42 -4.02 -5.43 0.82
CA ASP A 42 -5.06 -6.21 0.13
C ASP A 42 -4.80 -6.21 -1.39
N THR A 43 -4.52 -5.05 -1.95
CA THR A 43 -4.20 -4.88 -3.37
C THR A 43 -2.93 -5.65 -3.77
N LYS A 44 -1.86 -5.56 -2.97
CA LYS A 44 -0.60 -6.27 -3.19
C LYS A 44 -0.84 -7.78 -3.27
N GLU A 45 -1.64 -8.31 -2.34
CA GLU A 45 -2.01 -9.72 -2.32
C GLU A 45 -2.79 -10.11 -3.58
N GLU A 46 -3.80 -9.33 -3.95
CA GLU A 46 -4.61 -9.58 -5.16
C GLU A 46 -3.79 -9.52 -6.46
N MET A 47 -2.81 -8.61 -6.53
CA MET A 47 -1.95 -8.45 -7.71
C MET A 47 -0.79 -9.47 -7.75
N GLY A 48 -0.52 -10.18 -6.65
CA GLY A 48 0.69 -10.99 -6.51
C GLY A 48 1.97 -10.15 -6.65
N ALA A 49 1.93 -8.88 -6.24
CA ALA A 49 3.03 -7.95 -6.39
C ALA A 49 4.10 -8.12 -5.30
N ASP A 50 5.36 -8.04 -5.69
CA ASP A 50 6.51 -8.10 -4.77
C ASP A 50 7.02 -6.68 -4.45
N ILE A 51 6.22 -5.92 -3.70
CA ILE A 51 6.54 -4.57 -3.21
C ILE A 51 6.41 -4.53 -1.69
N GLU A 52 7.34 -3.93 -0.97
CA GLU A 52 7.22 -3.76 0.48
C GLU A 52 6.31 -2.57 0.82
N ILE A 53 5.33 -2.76 1.70
CA ILE A 53 4.38 -1.70 2.07
C ILE A 53 4.50 -1.44 3.58
N LEU A 54 4.93 -0.23 3.91
CA LEU A 54 5.24 0.18 5.29
C LEU A 54 4.41 1.38 5.71
N ASN A 55 4.22 1.53 7.02
CA ASN A 55 3.91 2.84 7.55
C ASN A 55 5.19 3.67 7.68
N ILE A 56 5.08 5.00 7.68
CA ILE A 56 6.25 5.87 7.88
C ILE A 56 6.94 5.58 9.22
N GLU A 57 6.20 5.28 10.29
CA GLU A 57 6.81 4.93 11.58
C GLU A 57 7.68 3.67 11.53
N ASP A 58 7.33 2.69 10.68
CA ASP A 58 8.12 1.45 10.51
C ASP A 58 9.53 1.82 10.01
N THR A 59 9.60 2.76 9.05
CA THR A 59 10.89 3.23 8.49
C THR A 59 11.78 3.94 9.50
N ILE A 60 11.19 4.56 10.52
CA ILE A 60 11.96 5.24 11.58
C ILE A 60 12.46 4.20 12.60
N VAL A 61 11.66 3.18 12.91
CA VAL A 61 12.04 2.11 13.83
C VAL A 61 13.23 1.31 13.30
N ASP A 62 13.29 1.03 11.99
CA ASP A 62 14.40 0.28 11.37
C ASP A 62 15.75 1.02 11.39
N LEU A 63 15.75 2.33 11.68
CA LEU A 63 16.94 3.17 11.77
C LEU A 63 17.50 3.32 13.20
N LEU A 64 16.81 2.78 14.20
CA LEU A 64 17.20 2.79 15.61
C LEU A 64 17.97 1.52 16.00
#